data_AF-A0A950ZTP5-F1
#
_entry.id   AF-A0A950ZTP5-F1
#
_cell.length_a   1.000
_cell.length_b   1.000
_cell.length_c   1.000
_cell.angle_alpha   90.00
_cell.angle_beta   90.00
_cell.angle_gamma   90.00
#
_symmetry.space_group_name_H-M   'P 1'
#
loop_
_entity.id
_entity.type
_entity.pdbx_description
1 polymer ?
#
loop_
_entity_poly.entity_id
_entity_poly.type
_entity_poly.pdbx_seq_one_letter_code
_entity_poly.pdbx_strand_id
1 'polypeptide(L)'
;MGGDYTRLTFDPSNHFAGVRMQQGRVQLDSDWNELVDIFERRNRAQGLDTFGPCAVPRETPDAFKIRLVDGAMTIGVGRVYVDGLLAENQGSAMATVDPLLGELRGSEPIPYEAQPFSPQPPALPASGAGIAYLEVWQREVTAIQDPNLVERALGVDTATRLQSAWRVRVRPIAQQYLAAGDVEGSPEWQSLIAAPSGRLSSVPVGGLDDAPPAYTGGENRLYRIELHDSGPAGTATFKWSSTNGSVVSAVVAISHDRTQLTVARVERDRVVGIQPGDWVEVIDDELELAGEVGVMALVQGVDSTAGLLRLASELPEDLFDPSATERHTRVRRWDQKGSVVDASGREYVNLDVTDGVIPVPTDSAMQIVLEDGIAVSFSGGAPHPPRRVGGRPRTRVVAEEELVTFFEGGVEALDVEVLETSPHPGRPTRRRHQASHAQDYRSGDYWTFAARSDGWLEVLDAAPPRGVWRHYCPLAIVNFPDFSLDLRVMWPPPELTRADRAGGAISVTATGHNDGTFTIQQAIDRVKGTGGHVSLGPGLFWLAEPLDVTRTESIRLTG
;
A
#
# COMPACT_ATOMS: atom_id res chain seq x y z
N MET A 1 -1.15 -8.83 -10.16
CA MET A 1 -0.17 -9.48 -11.05
C MET A 1 -0.73 -10.83 -11.46
N GLY A 2 -1.29 -10.94 -12.65
CA GLY A 2 -1.89 -12.14 -13.21
C GLY A 2 -1.16 -12.69 -14.44
N GLY A 3 0.08 -12.31 -14.70
CA GLY A 3 0.87 -12.89 -15.80
C GLY A 3 1.00 -14.41 -15.73
N ASP A 4 1.25 -15.03 -16.88
CA ASP A 4 1.48 -16.48 -17.01
C ASP A 4 2.93 -16.80 -16.65
N TYR A 5 3.13 -17.33 -15.44
CA TYR A 5 4.43 -17.57 -14.84
C TYR A 5 4.58 -19.02 -14.41
N THR A 6 5.79 -19.57 -14.57
CA THR A 6 6.07 -20.93 -14.14
C THR A 6 6.04 -21.04 -12.60
N ARG A 7 6.69 -20.08 -11.92
CA ARG A 7 6.76 -19.97 -10.44
C ARG A 7 7.31 -18.60 -10.05
N LEU A 8 6.99 -18.17 -8.83
CA LEU A 8 7.58 -16.99 -8.18
C LEU A 8 8.44 -17.43 -6.99
N THR A 9 9.76 -17.46 -7.18
CA THR A 9 10.72 -18.09 -6.26
C THR A 9 11.34 -17.14 -5.23
N PHE A 10 11.13 -15.84 -5.38
CA PHE A 10 11.74 -14.87 -4.47
C PHE A 10 11.28 -15.08 -3.03
N ASP A 11 12.26 -15.28 -2.15
CA ASP A 11 12.11 -15.33 -0.70
C ASP A 11 13.21 -14.47 -0.04
N PRO A 12 12.86 -13.38 0.68
CA PRO A 12 13.82 -12.50 1.32
C PRO A 12 14.65 -13.18 2.43
N SER A 13 14.20 -14.32 2.98
CA SER A 13 14.89 -15.06 4.04
C SER A 13 16.17 -15.77 3.55
N ASN A 14 16.26 -16.06 2.24
CA ASN A 14 17.43 -16.69 1.63
C ASN A 14 18.62 -15.74 1.49
N HIS A 15 18.40 -14.43 1.62
CA HIS A 15 19.43 -13.38 1.51
C HIS A 15 20.21 -13.40 0.18
N PHE A 16 19.59 -13.86 -0.90
CA PHE A 16 20.21 -13.80 -2.23
C PHE A 16 20.43 -12.35 -2.67
N ALA A 17 21.54 -12.13 -3.38
CA ALA A 17 21.95 -10.82 -3.89
C ALA A 17 21.86 -10.73 -5.42
N GLY A 18 21.44 -11.80 -6.09
CA GLY A 18 21.22 -11.88 -7.53
C GLY A 18 21.24 -13.33 -8.03
N VAL A 19 21.04 -13.49 -9.33
CA VAL A 19 20.99 -14.78 -10.04
C VAL A 19 22.19 -14.89 -11.00
N ARG A 20 22.75 -16.10 -11.15
CA ARG A 20 23.90 -16.37 -12.03
C ARG A 20 23.55 -17.39 -13.09
N MET A 21 23.45 -16.95 -14.34
CA MET A 21 23.32 -17.83 -15.49
C MET A 21 24.54 -18.73 -15.62
N GLN A 22 24.31 -20.03 -15.81
CA GLN A 22 25.37 -21.02 -16.00
C GLN A 22 25.43 -21.46 -17.46
N GLN A 23 26.66 -21.64 -17.97
CA GLN A 23 26.87 -22.08 -19.34
C GLN A 23 26.19 -23.43 -19.62
N GLY A 24 25.40 -23.49 -20.69
CA GLY A 24 24.76 -24.73 -21.17
C GLY A 24 23.56 -25.20 -20.35
N ARG A 25 23.06 -24.41 -19.39
CA ARG A 25 21.82 -24.71 -18.64
C ARG A 25 20.60 -24.05 -19.29
N VAL A 26 19.43 -24.63 -19.06
CA VAL A 26 18.13 -24.09 -19.48
C VAL A 26 17.86 -22.80 -18.71
N GLN A 27 17.29 -21.80 -19.38
CA GLN A 27 16.82 -20.57 -18.76
C GLN A 27 15.33 -20.67 -18.49
N LEU A 28 14.90 -20.27 -17.30
CA LEU A 28 13.50 -20.20 -16.90
C LEU A 28 13.10 -18.74 -16.65
N ASP A 29 11.82 -18.44 -16.88
CA ASP A 29 11.23 -17.14 -16.54
C ASP A 29 11.41 -16.81 -15.04
N SER A 30 11.29 -17.83 -14.18
CA SER A 30 11.43 -17.68 -12.74
C SER A 30 12.79 -17.13 -12.31
N ASP A 31 13.88 -17.49 -13.02
CA ASP A 31 15.23 -17.00 -12.70
C ASP A 31 15.38 -15.50 -13.00
N TRP A 32 14.76 -15.05 -14.10
CA TRP A 32 14.76 -13.63 -14.47
C TRP A 32 13.84 -12.81 -13.56
N ASN A 33 12.65 -13.33 -13.26
CA ASN A 33 11.70 -12.70 -12.34
C ASN A 33 12.29 -12.56 -10.93
N GLU A 34 12.92 -13.63 -10.40
CA GLU A 34 13.58 -13.58 -9.09
C GLU A 34 14.73 -12.57 -9.04
N LEU A 35 15.49 -12.42 -10.13
CA LEU A 35 16.52 -11.39 -10.23
C LEU A 35 15.93 -9.98 -10.08
N VAL A 36 14.80 -9.70 -10.75
CA VAL A 36 14.10 -8.42 -10.67
C VAL A 36 13.59 -8.17 -9.25
N ASP A 37 12.95 -9.17 -8.63
CA ASP A 37 12.42 -9.08 -7.26
C ASP A 37 13.53 -8.85 -6.22
N ILE A 38 14.69 -9.53 -6.37
CA ILE A 38 15.86 -9.30 -5.52
C ILE A 38 16.33 -7.84 -5.62
N PHE A 39 16.43 -7.29 -6.82
CA PHE A 39 16.87 -5.90 -6.99
C PHE A 39 15.84 -4.89 -6.48
N GLU A 40 14.54 -5.09 -6.75
CA GLU A 40 13.47 -4.25 -6.22
C GLU A 40 13.54 -4.22 -4.69
N ARG A 41 13.55 -5.39 -4.04
CA ARG A 41 13.52 -5.48 -2.57
C ARG A 41 14.72 -4.77 -1.95
N ARG A 42 15.90 -4.89 -2.58
CA ARG A 42 17.15 -4.27 -2.12
C ARG A 42 17.14 -2.76 -2.32
N ASN A 43 16.74 -2.28 -3.49
CA ASN A 43 16.63 -0.85 -3.78
C ASN A 43 15.64 -0.18 -2.83
N ARG A 44 14.51 -0.86 -2.56
CA ARG A 44 13.51 -0.40 -1.63
C ARG A 44 14.00 -0.37 -0.18
N ALA A 45 14.71 -1.41 0.26
CA ALA A 45 15.36 -1.41 1.58
C ALA A 45 16.34 -0.24 1.72
N GLN A 46 17.20 -0.07 0.72
CA GLN A 46 18.19 1.00 0.69
C GLN A 46 17.53 2.38 0.73
N GLY A 47 16.49 2.61 -0.08
CA GLY A 47 15.74 3.86 -0.08
C GLY A 47 15.10 4.16 1.28
N LEU A 48 14.46 3.15 1.88
CA LEU A 48 13.84 3.28 3.21
C LEU A 48 14.87 3.60 4.30
N ASP A 49 15.99 2.86 4.34
CA ASP A 49 17.02 3.00 5.37
C ASP A 49 17.84 4.29 5.20
N THR A 50 17.90 4.84 3.97
CA THR A 50 18.64 6.08 3.68
C THR A 50 17.78 7.32 3.85
N PHE A 51 16.56 7.34 3.30
CA PHE A 51 15.72 8.54 3.19
C PHE A 51 14.58 8.57 4.20
N GLY A 52 14.26 7.43 4.81
CA GLY A 52 13.09 7.24 5.66
C GLY A 52 11.81 6.86 4.89
N PRO A 53 10.66 6.78 5.57
CA PRO A 53 9.40 6.32 4.98
C PRO A 53 8.81 7.23 3.91
N CYS A 54 9.11 8.53 3.94
CA CYS A 54 8.73 9.46 2.89
C CYS A 54 9.78 10.56 2.73
N ALA A 55 10.22 10.80 1.49
CA ALA A 55 11.26 11.76 1.19
C ALA A 55 11.07 12.42 -0.17
N VAL A 56 11.16 13.75 -0.18
CA VAL A 56 11.13 14.60 -1.37
C VAL A 56 12.55 15.07 -1.69
N PRO A 57 13.15 14.69 -2.84
CA PRO A 57 14.46 15.17 -3.24
C PRO A 57 14.46 16.69 -3.41
N ARG A 58 15.50 17.37 -2.91
CA ARG A 58 15.70 18.82 -3.07
C ARG A 58 15.87 19.25 -4.52
N GLU A 59 16.24 18.33 -5.41
CA GLU A 59 16.33 18.53 -6.85
C GLU A 59 14.94 18.77 -7.48
N THR A 60 13.87 18.33 -6.82
CA THR A 60 12.47 18.54 -7.22
C THR A 60 11.64 19.04 -6.03
N PRO A 61 11.88 20.28 -5.54
CA PRO A 61 11.30 20.77 -4.28
C PRO A 61 9.78 20.96 -4.33
N ASP A 62 9.20 21.07 -5.53
CA ASP A 62 7.76 21.16 -5.74
C ASP A 62 7.09 19.80 -5.95
N ALA A 63 7.84 18.69 -5.88
CA ALA A 63 7.29 17.35 -6.10
C ALA A 63 6.10 17.06 -5.16
N PHE A 64 4.95 16.80 -5.77
CA PHE A 64 3.70 16.51 -5.07
C PHE A 64 3.29 17.57 -4.04
N LYS A 65 3.75 18.82 -4.22
CA LYS A 65 3.31 19.94 -3.40
C LYS A 65 1.82 20.16 -3.62
N ILE A 66 1.03 20.12 -2.55
CA ILE A 66 -0.39 20.44 -2.60
C ILE A 66 -0.54 21.96 -2.53
N ARG A 67 -1.26 22.53 -3.49
CA ARG A 67 -1.78 23.91 -3.41
C ARG A 67 -3.28 23.86 -3.57
N LEU A 68 -3.97 24.68 -2.78
CA LEU A 68 -5.41 24.77 -2.76
C LEU A 68 -5.82 26.24 -2.89
N VAL A 69 -6.61 26.57 -3.91
CA VAL A 69 -7.08 27.93 -4.21
C VAL A 69 -8.51 27.86 -4.72
N ASP A 70 -9.44 28.56 -4.07
CA ASP A 70 -10.87 28.60 -4.39
C ASP A 70 -11.48 27.18 -4.51
N GLY A 71 -10.99 26.24 -3.69
CA GLY A 71 -11.41 24.84 -3.67
C GLY A 71 -10.76 23.95 -4.75
N ALA A 72 -10.02 24.53 -5.69
CA ALA A 72 -9.28 23.78 -6.70
C ALA A 72 -7.91 23.34 -6.17
N MET A 73 -7.63 22.04 -6.24
CA MET A 73 -6.37 21.45 -5.80
C MET A 73 -5.43 21.19 -6.98
N THR A 74 -4.16 21.55 -6.84
CA THR A 74 -3.10 21.21 -7.79
C THR A 74 -1.97 20.43 -7.11
N ILE A 75 -1.34 19.55 -7.89
CA ILE A 75 -0.29 18.62 -7.45
C ILE A 75 1.01 18.98 -8.19
N GLY A 76 2.02 19.39 -7.44
CA GLY A 76 3.30 19.84 -7.98
C GLY A 76 4.12 18.75 -8.68
N VAL A 77 4.93 19.17 -9.65
CA VAL A 77 5.77 18.33 -10.52
C VAL A 77 7.00 17.81 -9.76
N GLY A 78 7.37 16.56 -9.98
CA GLY A 78 8.63 16.01 -9.50
C GLY A 78 8.51 14.61 -8.91
N ARG A 79 9.49 14.24 -8.09
CA ARG A 79 9.68 12.87 -7.59
C ARG A 79 9.57 12.80 -6.08
N VAL A 80 8.97 11.74 -5.56
CA VAL A 80 8.90 11.44 -4.11
C VAL A 80 9.20 9.96 -3.91
N TYR A 81 9.97 9.64 -2.88
CA TYR A 81 10.19 8.25 -2.45
C TYR A 81 9.27 7.94 -1.26
N VAL A 82 8.43 6.92 -1.39
CA VAL A 82 7.52 6.45 -0.34
C VAL A 82 7.83 5.00 -0.02
N ASP A 83 8.32 4.74 1.20
CA ASP A 83 8.81 3.42 1.64
C ASP A 83 9.83 2.79 0.69
N GLY A 84 10.67 3.63 0.05
CA GLY A 84 11.65 3.24 -0.95
C GLY A 84 11.12 3.11 -2.39
N LEU A 85 9.79 3.18 -2.60
CA LEU A 85 9.20 3.23 -3.95
C LEU A 85 9.26 4.65 -4.52
N LEU A 86 9.68 4.78 -5.77
CA LEU A 86 9.69 6.04 -6.51
C LEU A 86 8.31 6.32 -7.12
N ALA A 87 7.73 7.47 -6.79
CA ALA A 87 6.56 8.05 -7.44
C ALA A 87 6.97 9.33 -8.20
N GLU A 88 6.52 9.46 -9.44
CA GLU A 88 6.91 10.56 -10.31
C GLU A 88 5.69 11.24 -10.94
N ASN A 89 5.52 12.53 -10.66
CA ASN A 89 4.58 13.38 -11.35
C ASN A 89 5.33 14.15 -12.45
N GLN A 90 5.07 13.79 -13.70
CA GLN A 90 5.70 14.45 -14.86
C GLN A 90 5.19 15.88 -15.08
N GLY A 91 4.09 16.29 -14.46
CA GLY A 91 3.51 17.62 -14.67
C GLY A 91 2.75 17.74 -15.98
N SER A 92 2.25 18.95 -16.25
CA SER A 92 1.65 19.32 -17.54
C SER A 92 2.58 20.25 -18.32
N ALA A 93 2.25 20.51 -19.60
CA ALA A 93 3.09 21.29 -20.53
C ALA A 93 4.53 20.74 -20.67
N MET A 94 4.65 19.54 -21.27
CA MET A 94 5.91 18.84 -21.50
C MET A 94 6.90 19.66 -22.35
N ALA A 95 7.75 20.45 -21.69
CA ALA A 95 8.58 21.47 -22.33
C ALA A 95 10.00 21.55 -21.78
N THR A 96 10.30 20.90 -20.66
CA THR A 96 11.60 21.00 -19.98
C THR A 96 12.33 19.65 -20.02
N VAL A 97 13.63 19.65 -20.24
CA VAL A 97 14.45 18.43 -20.07
C VAL A 97 15.04 18.41 -18.67
N ASP A 98 14.87 17.31 -17.94
CA ASP A 98 15.54 17.09 -16.66
C ASP A 98 17.06 16.99 -16.90
N PRO A 99 17.89 17.88 -16.33
CA PRO A 99 19.31 17.89 -16.62
C PRO A 99 20.07 16.71 -15.98
N LEU A 100 19.48 16.03 -14.99
CA LEU A 100 20.12 14.90 -14.30
C LEU A 100 19.73 13.56 -14.93
N LEU A 101 18.46 13.42 -15.34
CA LEU A 101 17.94 12.18 -15.93
C LEU A 101 17.87 12.21 -17.47
N GLY A 102 17.92 13.39 -18.10
CA GLY A 102 17.85 13.54 -19.56
C GLY A 102 16.44 13.35 -20.14
N GLU A 103 15.41 13.36 -19.30
CA GLU A 103 14.02 13.05 -19.67
C GLU A 103 13.18 14.31 -19.86
N LEU A 104 12.15 14.25 -20.71
CA LEU A 104 11.21 15.36 -20.87
C LEU A 104 10.24 15.39 -19.67
N ARG A 105 10.00 16.58 -19.11
CA ARG A 105 9.07 16.84 -18.02
C ARG A 105 8.25 18.12 -18.27
N GLY A 106 7.08 18.15 -17.65
CA GLY A 106 6.21 19.31 -17.58
C GLY A 106 6.80 20.45 -16.76
N SER A 107 6.42 21.68 -17.09
CA SER A 107 6.78 22.87 -16.30
C SER A 107 5.71 23.25 -15.28
N GLU A 108 4.49 22.72 -15.42
CA GLU A 108 3.33 23.13 -14.63
C GLU A 108 2.78 21.99 -13.77
N PRO A 109 2.21 22.28 -12.58
CA PRO A 109 1.51 21.27 -11.79
C PRO A 109 0.32 20.69 -12.57
N ILE A 110 -0.19 19.55 -12.12
CA ILE A 110 -1.44 18.98 -12.66
C ILE A 110 -2.61 19.29 -11.72
N PRO A 111 -3.83 19.50 -12.25
CA PRO A 111 -5.05 19.49 -11.45
C PRO A 111 -5.27 18.14 -10.77
N TYR A 112 -5.98 18.12 -9.64
CA TYR A 112 -6.35 16.90 -8.91
C TYR A 112 -7.14 15.91 -9.78
N GLU A 113 -7.92 16.41 -10.72
CA GLU A 113 -8.76 15.63 -11.63
C GLU A 113 -7.96 15.00 -12.77
N ALA A 114 -6.73 15.48 -13.02
CA ALA A 114 -5.89 15.05 -14.14
C ALA A 114 -4.85 13.98 -13.75
N GLN A 115 -5.06 13.30 -12.62
CA GLN A 115 -4.12 12.30 -12.12
C GLN A 115 -4.09 11.05 -13.01
N PRO A 116 -2.92 10.58 -13.47
CA PRO A 116 -2.82 9.51 -14.45
C PRO A 116 -3.32 8.15 -13.95
N PHE A 117 -3.22 7.89 -12.64
CA PHE A 117 -3.64 6.62 -12.02
C PHE A 117 -4.88 6.79 -11.12
N SER A 118 -5.66 7.84 -11.37
CA SER A 118 -6.96 8.05 -10.74
C SER A 118 -7.83 8.87 -11.70
N PRO A 119 -8.21 8.32 -12.87
CA PRO A 119 -8.89 9.07 -13.95
C PRO A 119 -10.26 9.62 -13.53
N GLN A 120 -10.93 8.98 -12.57
CA GLN A 120 -12.14 9.49 -11.92
C GLN A 120 -11.90 9.62 -10.41
N PRO A 121 -11.15 10.64 -9.96
CA PRO A 121 -10.86 10.78 -8.55
C PRO A 121 -12.13 11.23 -7.79
N PRO A 122 -12.32 10.80 -6.53
CA PRO A 122 -13.45 11.24 -5.72
C PRO A 122 -13.51 12.76 -5.57
N ALA A 123 -14.72 13.33 -5.63
CA ALA A 123 -14.90 14.78 -5.50
C ALA A 123 -14.29 15.32 -4.19
N LEU A 124 -13.59 16.46 -4.30
CA LEU A 124 -13.03 17.13 -3.14
C LEU A 124 -14.13 17.74 -2.26
N PRO A 125 -13.97 17.77 -0.92
CA PRO A 125 -14.92 18.42 -0.03
C PRO A 125 -15.05 19.92 -0.33
N ALA A 126 -16.28 20.45 -0.26
CA ALA A 126 -16.52 21.89 -0.40
C ALA A 126 -16.01 22.72 0.80
N SER A 127 -15.87 22.09 1.97
CA SER A 127 -15.40 22.73 3.20
C SER A 127 -14.84 21.70 4.19
N GLY A 128 -14.09 22.17 5.17
CA GLY A 128 -13.58 21.35 6.27
C GLY A 128 -12.14 20.93 6.06
N ALA A 129 -11.58 20.31 7.10
CA ALA A 129 -10.18 19.98 7.15
C ALA A 129 -9.91 18.48 6.92
N GLY A 130 -8.77 18.20 6.28
CA GLY A 130 -8.38 16.86 5.84
C GLY A 130 -6.88 16.71 5.72
N ILE A 131 -6.43 15.48 5.57
CA ILE A 131 -5.05 15.14 5.18
C ILE A 131 -5.07 14.84 3.68
N ALA A 132 -4.33 15.62 2.90
CA ALA A 132 -3.95 15.24 1.55
C ALA A 132 -2.72 14.31 1.65
N TYR A 133 -2.83 13.11 1.09
CA TYR A 133 -1.78 12.10 1.16
C TYR A 133 -1.55 11.47 -0.21
N LEU A 134 -0.29 11.08 -0.43
CA LEU A 134 0.14 10.28 -1.57
C LEU A 134 -0.01 8.81 -1.24
N GLU A 135 -0.62 8.08 -2.16
CA GLU A 135 -0.70 6.63 -2.19
C GLU A 135 0.11 6.12 -3.39
N VAL A 136 1.06 5.22 -3.16
CA VAL A 136 1.96 4.66 -4.18
C VAL A 136 1.86 3.14 -4.14
N TRP A 137 1.78 2.49 -5.29
CA TRP A 137 1.78 1.04 -5.39
C TRP A 137 2.41 0.59 -6.70
N GLN A 138 2.69 -0.70 -6.81
CA GLN A 138 3.11 -1.31 -8.07
C GLN A 138 1.97 -2.14 -8.64
N ARG A 139 1.75 -2.02 -9.96
CA ARG A 139 0.79 -2.84 -10.70
C ARG A 139 1.47 -3.50 -11.89
N GLU A 140 0.95 -4.64 -12.29
CA GLU A 140 1.37 -5.27 -13.53
C GLU A 140 0.54 -4.73 -14.69
N VAL A 141 1.21 -4.38 -15.78
CA VAL A 141 0.62 -3.92 -17.03
C VAL A 141 0.84 -5.00 -18.09
N THR A 142 -0.26 -5.44 -18.68
CA THR A 142 -0.28 -6.44 -19.76
C THR A 142 -0.48 -5.78 -21.12
N ALA A 143 -0.29 -6.54 -22.20
CA ALA A 143 -0.56 -6.07 -23.56
C ALA A 143 -2.03 -5.67 -23.82
N ILE A 144 -2.97 -6.07 -22.96
CA ILE A 144 -4.36 -5.60 -23.02
C ILE A 144 -4.46 -4.13 -22.60
N GLN A 145 -3.63 -3.70 -21.64
CA GLN A 145 -3.63 -2.35 -21.07
C GLN A 145 -2.64 -1.42 -21.76
N ASP A 146 -1.53 -1.98 -22.27
CA ASP A 146 -0.60 -1.26 -23.13
C ASP A 146 -0.30 -2.09 -24.39
N PRO A 147 -1.02 -1.83 -25.50
CA PRO A 147 -0.81 -2.53 -26.76
C PRO A 147 0.62 -2.40 -27.33
N ASN A 148 1.42 -1.44 -26.87
CA ASN A 148 2.83 -1.31 -27.28
C ASN A 148 3.73 -2.42 -26.71
N LEU A 149 3.23 -3.22 -25.76
CA LEU A 149 3.94 -4.41 -25.26
C LEU A 149 3.88 -5.60 -26.23
N VAL A 150 3.04 -5.53 -27.27
CA VAL A 150 3.03 -6.48 -28.37
C VAL A 150 4.18 -6.15 -29.32
N GLU A 151 5.05 -7.12 -29.61
CA GLU A 151 6.10 -6.90 -30.59
C GLU A 151 5.49 -6.78 -31.99
N ARG A 152 5.69 -5.63 -32.63
CA ARG A 152 5.12 -5.27 -33.93
C ARG A 152 5.45 -6.26 -35.04
N ALA A 153 6.66 -6.83 -35.06
CA ALA A 153 7.04 -7.79 -36.11
C ALA A 153 6.47 -9.19 -35.88
N LEU A 154 6.17 -9.57 -34.62
CA LEU A 154 5.76 -10.92 -34.25
C LEU A 154 4.26 -11.04 -33.91
N GLY A 155 3.61 -9.94 -33.54
CA GLY A 155 2.20 -9.90 -33.14
C GLY A 155 1.91 -10.61 -31.82
N VAL A 156 2.92 -10.83 -30.98
CA VAL A 156 2.82 -11.47 -29.66
C VAL A 156 3.39 -10.55 -28.60
N ASP A 157 2.81 -10.59 -27.40
CA ASP A 157 3.42 -10.03 -26.21
C ASP A 157 4.60 -10.91 -25.76
N THR A 158 5.64 -10.28 -25.20
CA THR A 158 6.87 -10.98 -24.81
C THR A 158 7.06 -11.05 -23.30
N ALA A 159 6.68 -9.98 -22.59
CA ALA A 159 6.70 -9.89 -21.13
C ALA A 159 5.79 -8.73 -20.70
N THR A 160 5.21 -8.84 -19.51
CA THR A 160 4.46 -7.75 -18.87
C THR A 160 5.40 -6.67 -18.33
N ARG A 161 4.87 -5.58 -17.78
CA ARG A 161 5.65 -4.54 -17.10
C ARG A 161 5.15 -4.33 -15.68
N LEU A 162 6.06 -4.13 -14.75
CA LEU A 162 5.72 -3.61 -13.43
C LEU A 162 5.77 -2.08 -13.48
N GLN A 163 4.64 -1.43 -13.20
CA GLN A 163 4.49 0.02 -13.24
C GLN A 163 4.27 0.55 -11.82
N SER A 164 5.07 1.54 -11.41
CA SER A 164 4.80 2.34 -10.22
C SER A 164 3.64 3.30 -10.51
N ALA A 165 2.52 3.08 -9.84
CA ALA A 165 1.34 3.92 -9.92
C ALA A 165 1.21 4.76 -8.64
N TRP A 166 0.58 5.92 -8.76
CA TRP A 166 0.39 6.83 -7.64
C TRP A 166 -0.90 7.62 -7.76
N ARG A 167 -1.49 7.99 -6.63
CA ARG A 167 -2.60 8.93 -6.56
C ARG A 167 -2.56 9.73 -5.27
N VAL A 168 -3.08 10.95 -5.31
CA VAL A 168 -3.35 11.81 -4.18
C VAL A 168 -4.81 11.65 -3.80
N ARG A 169 -5.07 11.50 -2.51
CA ARG A 169 -6.42 11.46 -1.93
C ARG A 169 -6.49 12.38 -0.72
N VAL A 170 -7.72 12.77 -0.37
CA VAL A 170 -8.00 13.53 0.84
C VAL A 170 -8.81 12.67 1.79
N ARG A 171 -8.36 12.58 3.04
CA ARG A 171 -9.13 11.92 4.12
C ARG A 171 -9.47 12.95 5.20
N PRO A 172 -10.75 13.07 5.60
CA PRO A 172 -11.12 13.87 6.76
C PRO A 172 -10.37 13.40 8.01
N ILE A 173 -10.00 14.34 8.88
CA ILE A 173 -9.35 14.07 10.15
C ILE A 173 -9.99 14.90 11.25
N ALA A 174 -10.13 14.33 12.44
CA ALA A 174 -10.73 15.06 13.56
C ALA A 174 -9.90 16.30 13.96
N GLN A 175 -10.59 17.40 14.25
CA GLN A 175 -10.00 18.72 14.56
C GLN A 175 -8.92 18.69 15.65
N GLN A 176 -9.05 17.78 16.63
CA GLN A 176 -8.08 17.63 17.71
C GLN A 176 -6.68 17.21 17.23
N TYR A 177 -6.58 16.37 16.20
CA TYR A 177 -5.29 15.93 15.64
C TYR A 177 -4.69 16.98 14.72
N LEU A 178 -5.54 17.72 14.00
CA LEU A 178 -5.15 18.88 13.22
C LEU A 178 -4.56 19.99 14.10
N ALA A 179 -5.25 20.35 15.19
CA ALA A 179 -4.80 21.37 16.13
C ALA A 179 -3.47 20.99 16.81
N ALA A 180 -3.23 19.70 17.02
CA ALA A 180 -1.99 19.18 17.57
C ALA A 180 -0.86 19.02 16.54
N GLY A 181 -1.16 19.11 15.23
CA GLY A 181 -0.22 18.76 14.15
C GLY A 181 0.19 17.29 14.14
N ASP A 182 -0.58 16.40 14.80
CA ASP A 182 -0.26 14.98 14.99
C ASP A 182 -1.07 14.09 14.03
N VAL A 183 -0.81 14.25 12.73
CA VAL A 183 -1.43 13.42 11.68
C VAL A 183 -1.12 11.95 11.89
N GLU A 184 0.13 11.64 12.23
CA GLU A 184 0.59 10.27 12.43
C GLU A 184 -0.13 9.59 13.60
N GLY A 185 -0.44 10.31 14.68
CA GLY A 185 -1.17 9.78 15.83
C GLY A 185 -2.67 9.58 15.63
N SER A 186 -3.25 10.01 14.49
CA SER A 186 -4.68 9.91 14.25
C SER A 186 -5.14 8.47 13.95
N PRO A 187 -6.26 7.99 14.53
CA PRO A 187 -6.83 6.67 14.23
C PRO A 187 -7.16 6.50 12.74
N GLU A 188 -7.60 7.56 12.08
CA GLU A 188 -7.92 7.59 10.65
C GLU A 188 -6.69 7.29 9.79
N TRP A 189 -5.54 7.89 10.15
CA TRP A 189 -4.26 7.61 9.50
C TRP A 189 -3.73 6.21 9.85
N GLN A 190 -3.74 5.84 11.13
CA GLN A 190 -3.26 4.52 11.57
C GLN A 190 -4.04 3.36 10.95
N SER A 191 -5.35 3.51 10.78
CA SER A 191 -6.18 2.54 10.08
C SER A 191 -5.83 2.45 8.59
N LEU A 192 -5.54 3.59 7.94
CA LEU A 192 -5.16 3.62 6.52
C LEU A 192 -3.85 2.86 6.25
N ILE A 193 -2.84 3.09 7.08
CA ILE A 193 -1.49 2.56 6.88
C ILE A 193 -1.27 1.17 7.50
N ALA A 194 -2.30 0.60 8.14
CA ALA A 194 -2.21 -0.72 8.73
C ALA A 194 -1.85 -1.75 7.65
N ALA A 195 -0.95 -2.68 7.97
CA ALA A 195 -0.62 -3.77 7.06
C ALA A 195 -1.77 -4.80 7.01
N PRO A 196 -1.95 -5.52 5.90
CA PRO A 196 -2.89 -6.63 5.82
C PRO A 196 -2.62 -7.70 6.90
N SER A 197 -3.68 -8.12 7.59
CA SER A 197 -3.59 -9.16 8.61
C SER A 197 -3.94 -10.55 8.10
N GLY A 198 -4.59 -10.70 6.94
CA GLY A 198 -4.90 -12.03 6.38
C GLY A 198 -3.64 -12.87 6.19
N ARG A 199 -3.75 -14.18 6.46
CA ARG A 199 -2.73 -15.20 6.21
C ARG A 199 -3.36 -16.40 5.53
N LEU A 200 -2.57 -17.09 4.72
CA LEU A 200 -2.98 -18.30 4.03
C LEU A 200 -1.95 -19.41 4.20
N SER A 201 -2.43 -20.63 4.39
CA SER A 201 -1.64 -21.85 4.29
C SER A 201 -2.11 -22.69 3.11
N SER A 202 -1.18 -23.35 2.42
CA SER A 202 -1.47 -24.34 1.38
C SER A 202 -0.95 -25.70 1.83
N VAL A 203 -1.80 -26.71 1.77
CA VAL A 203 -1.49 -28.06 2.27
C VAL A 203 -2.13 -29.13 1.39
N PRO A 204 -1.62 -30.36 1.41
CA PRO A 204 -2.35 -31.51 0.86
C PRO A 204 -3.64 -31.72 1.65
N VAL A 205 -4.69 -32.21 0.99
CA VAL A 205 -5.89 -32.75 1.64
C VAL A 205 -5.46 -33.92 2.52
N GLY A 206 -5.76 -33.85 3.82
CA GLY A 206 -5.26 -34.81 4.83
C GLY A 206 -4.09 -34.29 5.67
N GLY A 207 -3.43 -33.22 5.22
CA GLY A 207 -2.31 -32.58 5.91
C GLY A 207 -0.94 -33.02 5.40
N LEU A 208 0.13 -32.54 6.06
CA LEU A 208 1.52 -32.78 5.64
C LEU A 208 2.07 -34.14 6.09
N ASP A 209 1.41 -34.78 7.05
CA ASP A 209 1.86 -36.04 7.66
C ASP A 209 1.46 -37.28 6.83
N ASP A 210 0.54 -37.12 5.87
CA ASP A 210 0.14 -38.19 4.95
C ASP A 210 1.15 -38.33 3.81
N ALA A 211 1.56 -39.58 3.53
CA ALA A 211 2.65 -39.85 2.59
C ALA A 211 2.30 -39.41 1.15
N PRO A 212 3.24 -38.77 0.42
CA PRO A 212 3.04 -38.17 -0.91
C PRO A 212 2.47 -39.15 -1.97
N PRO A 213 1.88 -38.61 -3.06
CA PRO A 213 2.04 -37.24 -3.57
C PRO A 213 1.07 -36.22 -2.95
N ALA A 214 1.58 -35.01 -2.67
CA ALA A 214 0.81 -33.88 -2.15
C ALA A 214 -0.14 -33.27 -3.20
N TYR A 215 0.24 -33.35 -4.47
CA TYR A 215 -0.53 -32.92 -5.62
C TYR A 215 -0.76 -34.10 -6.56
N THR A 216 -1.99 -34.32 -7.00
CA THR A 216 -2.36 -35.48 -7.83
C THR A 216 -2.62 -35.14 -9.30
N GLY A 217 -2.54 -33.86 -9.67
CA GLY A 217 -2.82 -33.40 -11.02
C GLY A 217 -1.69 -33.67 -12.01
N GLY A 218 -2.05 -33.71 -13.29
CA GLY A 218 -1.15 -34.08 -14.38
C GLY A 218 -0.30 -32.94 -14.95
N GLU A 219 -0.49 -31.70 -14.47
CA GLU A 219 0.10 -30.51 -15.06
C GLU A 219 0.87 -29.67 -14.03
N ASN A 220 1.78 -28.82 -14.51
CA ASN A 220 2.43 -27.84 -13.65
C ASN A 220 1.50 -26.64 -13.48
N ARG A 221 1.25 -26.24 -12.23
CA ARG A 221 0.33 -25.15 -11.89
C ARG A 221 1.03 -24.05 -11.12
N LEU A 222 0.48 -22.84 -11.22
CA LEU A 222 0.74 -21.72 -10.33
C LEU A 222 -0.61 -21.25 -9.81
N TYR A 223 -0.97 -21.71 -8.63
CA TYR A 223 -2.22 -21.33 -8.00
C TYR A 223 -2.18 -19.86 -7.59
N ARG A 224 -3.30 -19.16 -7.73
CA ARG A 224 -3.58 -17.84 -7.18
C ARG A 224 -4.85 -17.92 -6.36
N ILE A 225 -4.78 -17.50 -5.10
CA ILE A 225 -5.94 -17.30 -4.22
C ILE A 225 -6.08 -15.80 -4.03
N GLU A 226 -7.16 -15.20 -4.50
CA GLU A 226 -7.37 -13.75 -4.45
C GLU A 226 -8.64 -13.42 -3.66
N LEU A 227 -8.53 -12.46 -2.74
CA LEU A 227 -9.66 -11.92 -2.02
C LEU A 227 -10.48 -11.02 -2.93
N HIS A 228 -11.77 -11.29 -3.00
CA HIS A 228 -12.73 -10.49 -3.74
C HIS A 228 -13.32 -9.44 -2.80
N ASP A 229 -14.26 -9.81 -1.92
CA ASP A 229 -14.83 -8.87 -0.96
C ASP A 229 -13.96 -8.72 0.29
N SER A 230 -13.78 -7.48 0.74
CA SER A 230 -13.07 -7.17 1.98
C SER A 230 -13.94 -7.40 3.21
N GLY A 231 -13.32 -7.62 4.36
CA GLY A 231 -14.00 -7.73 5.65
C GLY A 231 -13.37 -8.75 6.58
N PRO A 232 -14.03 -9.04 7.71
CA PRO A 232 -13.65 -10.15 8.56
C PRO A 232 -13.94 -11.50 7.90
N ALA A 233 -13.34 -12.57 8.44
CA ALA A 233 -13.73 -13.93 8.08
C ALA A 233 -15.26 -14.13 8.20
N GLY A 234 -15.84 -14.89 7.27
CA GLY A 234 -17.28 -15.09 7.12
C GLY A 234 -18.01 -13.99 6.34
N THR A 235 -17.39 -12.82 6.14
CA THR A 235 -17.91 -11.75 5.28
C THR A 235 -17.02 -11.53 4.07
N ALA A 236 -15.70 -11.54 4.26
CA ALA A 236 -14.76 -11.54 3.16
C ALA A 236 -14.94 -12.78 2.29
N THR A 237 -14.72 -12.61 0.98
CA THR A 237 -14.84 -13.68 -0.01
C THR A 237 -13.54 -13.80 -0.80
N PHE A 238 -13.32 -14.94 -1.44
CA PHE A 238 -12.18 -15.20 -2.28
C PHE A 238 -12.57 -16.01 -3.51
N LYS A 239 -11.67 -15.98 -4.49
CA LYS A 239 -11.71 -16.71 -5.76
C LYS A 239 -10.33 -17.28 -6.03
N TRP A 240 -10.24 -18.27 -6.90
CA TRP A 240 -8.95 -18.89 -7.17
C TRP A 240 -8.77 -19.30 -8.63
N SER A 241 -7.51 -19.40 -9.04
CA SER A 241 -7.13 -19.93 -10.34
C SER A 241 -5.91 -20.83 -10.21
N SER A 242 -5.84 -21.90 -10.99
CA SER A 242 -4.67 -22.78 -11.10
C SER A 242 -3.61 -22.28 -12.08
N THR A 243 -3.87 -21.17 -12.76
CA THR A 243 -3.00 -20.55 -13.78
C THR A 243 -2.67 -19.09 -13.47
N ASN A 244 -2.63 -18.73 -12.19
CA ASN A 244 -2.35 -17.39 -11.68
C ASN A 244 -3.34 -16.30 -12.15
N GLY A 245 -4.52 -16.69 -12.63
CA GLY A 245 -5.46 -15.74 -13.25
C GLY A 245 -4.95 -15.16 -14.58
N SER A 246 -4.11 -15.90 -15.30
CA SER A 246 -3.50 -15.47 -16.57
C SER A 246 -4.38 -15.63 -17.80
N VAL A 247 -5.49 -16.35 -17.66
CA VAL A 247 -6.48 -16.49 -18.73
C VAL A 247 -7.36 -15.24 -18.76
N VAL A 248 -6.97 -14.28 -19.59
CA VAL A 248 -7.60 -12.97 -19.74
C VAL A 248 -7.89 -12.68 -21.20
N SER A 249 -9.01 -12.00 -21.48
CA SER A 249 -9.34 -11.52 -22.83
C SER A 249 -9.95 -10.11 -22.78
N ALA A 250 -9.58 -9.26 -23.74
CA ALA A 250 -10.18 -7.94 -23.89
C ALA A 250 -11.65 -8.07 -24.34
N VAL A 251 -12.53 -7.28 -23.73
CA VAL A 251 -13.93 -7.15 -24.15
C VAL A 251 -13.99 -6.10 -25.24
N VAL A 252 -14.51 -6.49 -26.41
CA VAL A 252 -14.65 -5.64 -27.60
C VAL A 252 -16.04 -5.03 -27.68
N ALA A 253 -17.06 -5.77 -27.24
CA ALA A 253 -18.43 -5.28 -27.20
C ALA A 253 -19.23 -5.98 -26.10
N ILE A 254 -20.23 -5.27 -25.59
CA ILE A 254 -21.26 -5.79 -24.68
C ILE A 254 -22.61 -5.63 -25.40
N SER A 255 -23.42 -6.69 -25.43
CA SER A 255 -24.77 -6.64 -25.99
C SER A 255 -25.67 -5.67 -25.24
N HIS A 256 -26.74 -5.19 -25.89
CA HIS A 256 -27.70 -4.28 -25.25
C HIS A 256 -28.36 -4.89 -23.99
N ASP A 257 -28.61 -6.21 -23.97
CA ASP A 257 -29.14 -6.91 -22.79
C ASP A 257 -28.08 -7.20 -21.71
N ARG A 258 -26.80 -6.84 -21.95
CA ARG A 258 -25.63 -7.03 -21.07
C ARG A 258 -25.39 -8.48 -20.64
N THR A 259 -25.92 -9.45 -21.38
CA THR A 259 -25.71 -10.88 -21.15
C THR A 259 -24.73 -11.52 -22.13
N GLN A 260 -24.23 -10.78 -23.12
CA GLN A 260 -23.28 -11.30 -24.10
C GLN A 260 -22.08 -10.37 -24.24
N LEU A 261 -20.89 -10.97 -24.23
CA LEU A 261 -19.62 -10.28 -24.42
C LEU A 261 -18.98 -10.78 -25.72
N THR A 262 -18.65 -9.86 -26.62
CA THR A 262 -17.71 -10.15 -27.69
C THR A 262 -16.31 -9.89 -27.15
N VAL A 263 -15.44 -10.89 -27.17
CA VAL A 263 -14.08 -10.83 -26.66
C VAL A 263 -13.07 -10.99 -27.79
N ALA A 264 -11.90 -10.37 -27.64
CA ALA A 264 -10.87 -10.39 -28.67
C ALA A 264 -10.38 -11.82 -28.98
N ARG A 265 -10.31 -12.67 -27.94
CA ARG A 265 -9.98 -14.10 -28.04
C ARG A 265 -10.71 -14.91 -26.98
N VAL A 266 -11.40 -15.97 -27.37
CA VAL A 266 -11.99 -16.94 -26.42
C VAL A 266 -10.97 -18.00 -26.03
N GLU A 267 -10.09 -18.34 -26.97
CA GLU A 267 -9.07 -19.39 -26.83
C GLU A 267 -7.67 -18.76 -26.92
N ARG A 268 -6.81 -19.02 -25.93
CA ARG A 268 -5.34 -18.85 -26.05
C ARG A 268 -4.70 -20.13 -26.62
N ASP A 269 -5.28 -21.29 -26.27
CA ASP A 269 -5.01 -22.66 -26.76
C ASP A 269 -6.25 -23.54 -26.46
N ARG A 270 -6.47 -24.64 -27.21
CA ARG A 270 -7.66 -25.53 -27.13
C ARG A 270 -7.93 -26.15 -25.74
N VAL A 271 -6.95 -26.10 -24.83
CA VAL A 271 -7.00 -26.74 -23.50
C VAL A 271 -7.26 -25.72 -22.37
N VAL A 272 -7.00 -24.42 -22.58
CA VAL A 272 -6.92 -23.42 -21.50
C VAL A 272 -7.83 -22.19 -21.73
N GLY A 273 -8.73 -22.24 -22.71
CA GLY A 273 -9.71 -21.18 -22.98
C GLY A 273 -10.82 -21.04 -21.93
N ILE A 274 -11.68 -20.04 -22.10
CA ILE A 274 -12.92 -19.88 -21.30
C ILE A 274 -13.98 -20.86 -21.84
N GLN A 275 -14.62 -21.60 -20.94
CA GLN A 275 -15.62 -22.63 -21.26
C GLN A 275 -16.97 -22.36 -20.58
N PRO A 276 -18.07 -22.94 -21.07
CA PRO A 276 -19.33 -22.98 -20.32
C PRO A 276 -19.14 -23.63 -18.95
N GLY A 277 -19.71 -23.01 -17.91
CA GLY A 277 -19.55 -23.42 -16.51
C GLY A 277 -18.39 -22.72 -15.79
N ASP A 278 -17.52 -22.00 -16.50
CA ASP A 278 -16.47 -21.21 -15.87
C ASP A 278 -17.03 -19.91 -15.30
N TRP A 279 -16.44 -19.47 -14.20
CA TRP A 279 -16.64 -18.13 -13.66
C TRP A 279 -15.63 -17.16 -14.27
N VAL A 280 -16.12 -16.00 -14.69
CA VAL A 280 -15.27 -14.89 -15.15
C VAL A 280 -15.51 -13.65 -14.32
N GLU A 281 -14.47 -12.87 -14.11
CA GLU A 281 -14.56 -11.51 -13.60
C GLU A 281 -14.46 -10.53 -14.76
N VAL A 282 -15.45 -9.66 -14.92
CA VAL A 282 -15.40 -8.51 -15.82
C VAL A 282 -14.83 -7.33 -15.03
N ILE A 283 -13.76 -6.73 -15.52
CA ILE A 283 -13.07 -5.61 -14.88
C ILE A 283 -12.49 -4.67 -15.92
N ASP A 284 -12.16 -3.44 -15.53
CA ASP A 284 -11.47 -2.47 -16.35
C ASP A 284 -10.41 -1.71 -15.53
N ASP A 285 -9.71 -0.78 -16.15
CA ASP A 285 -8.67 0.01 -15.52
C ASP A 285 -9.21 1.01 -14.49
N GLU A 286 -10.47 1.45 -14.62
CA GLU A 286 -11.06 2.38 -13.66
C GLU A 286 -11.27 1.70 -12.30
N LEU A 287 -11.92 0.54 -12.29
CA LEU A 287 -12.10 -0.27 -11.09
C LEU A 287 -10.76 -0.73 -10.52
N GLU A 288 -9.84 -1.21 -11.37
CA GLU A 288 -8.51 -1.66 -10.92
C GLU A 288 -7.74 -0.53 -10.21
N LEU A 289 -7.70 0.67 -10.81
CA LEU A 289 -6.99 1.81 -10.26
C LEU A 289 -7.69 2.38 -9.02
N ALA A 290 -9.02 2.32 -8.96
CA ALA A 290 -9.78 2.64 -7.76
C ALA A 290 -9.45 1.68 -6.59
N GLY A 291 -9.06 0.45 -6.91
CA GLY A 291 -8.89 -0.64 -5.94
C GLY A 291 -10.22 -1.33 -5.63
N GLU A 292 -11.16 -1.26 -6.57
CA GLU A 292 -12.46 -1.91 -6.52
C GLU A 292 -12.40 -3.25 -7.27
N VAL A 293 -13.33 -4.13 -6.96
CA VAL A 293 -13.40 -5.46 -7.58
C VAL A 293 -14.21 -5.43 -8.87
N GLY A 294 -13.93 -6.36 -9.77
CA GLY A 294 -14.76 -6.58 -10.95
C GLY A 294 -16.07 -7.28 -10.62
N VAL A 295 -16.88 -7.52 -11.65
CA VAL A 295 -18.16 -8.23 -11.54
C VAL A 295 -17.96 -9.70 -11.90
N MET A 296 -18.32 -10.60 -10.98
CA MET A 296 -18.34 -12.03 -11.24
C MET A 296 -19.55 -12.42 -12.09
N ALA A 297 -19.32 -13.23 -13.13
CA ALA A 297 -20.36 -13.74 -14.00
C ALA A 297 -20.08 -15.19 -14.40
N LEU A 298 -21.12 -16.03 -14.37
CA LEU A 298 -21.05 -17.41 -14.83
C LEU A 298 -21.22 -17.45 -16.36
N VAL A 299 -20.32 -18.14 -17.06
CA VAL A 299 -20.41 -18.35 -18.51
C VAL A 299 -21.36 -19.52 -18.79
N GLN A 300 -22.48 -19.27 -19.46
CA GLN A 300 -23.42 -20.31 -19.89
C GLN A 300 -23.12 -20.89 -21.27
N GLY A 301 -22.47 -20.11 -22.13
CA GLY A 301 -22.24 -20.50 -23.50
C GLY A 301 -21.05 -19.78 -24.11
N VAL A 302 -20.38 -20.47 -25.02
CA VAL A 302 -19.19 -19.96 -25.70
C VAL A 302 -19.33 -20.27 -27.20
N ASP A 303 -19.16 -19.24 -28.03
CA ASP A 303 -18.98 -19.39 -29.47
C ASP A 303 -17.58 -18.90 -29.83
N SER A 304 -16.64 -19.83 -29.97
CA SER A 304 -15.24 -19.50 -30.24
C SER A 304 -15.02 -18.96 -31.66
N THR A 305 -15.93 -19.21 -32.60
CA THR A 305 -15.82 -18.66 -33.96
C THR A 305 -16.24 -17.19 -33.99
N ALA A 306 -17.30 -16.86 -33.27
CA ALA A 306 -17.77 -15.48 -33.13
C ALA A 306 -17.01 -14.67 -32.06
N GLY A 307 -16.20 -15.33 -31.22
CA GLY A 307 -15.56 -14.70 -30.07
C GLY A 307 -16.58 -14.28 -29.00
N LEU A 308 -17.67 -15.03 -28.83
CA LEU A 308 -18.81 -14.64 -28.00
C LEU A 308 -18.86 -15.46 -26.72
N LEU A 309 -19.01 -14.77 -25.58
CA LEU A 309 -19.36 -15.36 -24.29
C LEU A 309 -20.81 -14.99 -23.96
N ARG A 310 -21.60 -15.97 -23.52
CA ARG A 310 -22.95 -15.78 -22.99
C ARG A 310 -22.91 -15.95 -21.48
N LEU A 311 -23.38 -14.95 -20.76
CA LEU A 311 -23.40 -14.89 -19.30
C LEU A 311 -24.75 -15.34 -18.75
N ALA A 312 -24.76 -15.88 -17.54
CA ALA A 312 -25.98 -16.31 -16.85
C ALA A 312 -26.86 -15.16 -16.37
N SER A 313 -26.22 -14.03 -16.06
CA SER A 313 -26.85 -12.84 -15.50
C SER A 313 -26.39 -11.61 -16.27
N GLU A 314 -27.23 -10.58 -16.29
CA GLU A 314 -26.86 -9.28 -16.86
C GLU A 314 -25.76 -8.61 -16.03
N LEU A 315 -24.81 -7.97 -16.72
CA LEU A 315 -23.86 -7.09 -16.04
C LEU A 315 -24.56 -5.80 -15.57
N PRO A 316 -24.06 -5.14 -14.50
CA PRO A 316 -24.57 -3.85 -14.04
C PRO A 316 -24.63 -2.79 -15.15
N GLU A 317 -25.60 -1.89 -15.06
CA GLU A 317 -25.80 -0.83 -16.06
C GLU A 317 -24.70 0.22 -15.91
N ASP A 318 -24.23 0.76 -17.02
CA ASP A 318 -23.24 1.85 -17.08
C ASP A 318 -21.89 1.60 -16.38
N LEU A 319 -21.64 0.39 -15.86
CA LEU A 319 -20.39 0.07 -15.18
C LEU A 319 -19.24 -0.19 -16.17
N PHE A 320 -19.55 -0.77 -17.33
CA PHE A 320 -18.56 -1.09 -18.35
C PHE A 320 -18.96 -0.48 -19.69
N ASP A 321 -18.03 0.26 -20.30
CA ASP A 321 -18.17 0.79 -21.66
C ASP A 321 -16.99 0.34 -22.53
N PRO A 322 -17.15 -0.74 -23.33
CA PRO A 322 -16.10 -1.21 -24.22
C PRO A 322 -15.72 -0.21 -25.33
N SER A 323 -16.56 0.80 -25.59
CA SER A 323 -16.24 1.85 -26.56
C SER A 323 -15.24 2.87 -26.01
N ALA A 324 -15.16 3.01 -24.68
CA ALA A 324 -14.11 3.72 -23.96
C ALA A 324 -12.84 2.85 -23.91
N THR A 325 -12.16 2.75 -25.06
CA THR A 325 -11.02 1.84 -25.26
C THR A 325 -9.87 2.03 -24.26
N GLU A 326 -9.73 3.22 -23.69
CA GLU A 326 -8.75 3.58 -22.66
C GLU A 326 -9.03 2.94 -21.29
N ARG A 327 -10.25 2.44 -21.06
CA ARG A 327 -10.59 1.69 -19.83
C ARG A 327 -10.10 0.24 -19.91
N HIS A 328 -9.82 -0.28 -21.10
CA HIS A 328 -9.32 -1.65 -21.30
C HIS A 328 -10.18 -2.72 -20.59
N THR A 329 -11.52 -2.67 -20.78
CA THR A 329 -12.44 -3.67 -20.24
C THR A 329 -12.03 -5.08 -20.68
N ARG A 330 -12.00 -6.01 -19.73
CA ARG A 330 -11.47 -7.36 -19.91
C ARG A 330 -12.19 -8.36 -19.03
N VAL A 331 -12.16 -9.62 -19.44
CA VAL A 331 -12.60 -10.76 -18.64
C VAL A 331 -11.41 -11.58 -18.18
N ARG A 332 -11.42 -12.02 -16.93
CA ARG A 332 -10.45 -12.95 -16.35
C ARG A 332 -11.17 -14.22 -15.88
N ARG A 333 -10.67 -15.39 -16.26
CA ARG A 333 -11.20 -16.68 -15.78
C ARG A 333 -10.76 -16.98 -14.35
N TRP A 334 -11.67 -17.55 -13.59
CA TRP A 334 -11.44 -18.14 -12.28
C TRP A 334 -11.93 -19.60 -12.27
N ASP A 335 -11.19 -20.49 -11.60
CA ASP A 335 -11.34 -21.94 -11.76
C ASP A 335 -12.32 -22.57 -10.75
N GLN A 336 -12.80 -21.82 -9.76
CA GLN A 336 -13.85 -22.29 -8.84
C GLN A 336 -15.16 -22.59 -9.58
N LYS A 337 -15.89 -23.63 -9.15
CA LYS A 337 -17.20 -24.02 -9.70
C LYS A 337 -17.92 -25.03 -8.80
N GLY A 338 -19.24 -25.13 -8.95
CA GLY A 338 -20.06 -26.15 -8.28
C GLY A 338 -19.99 -26.14 -6.75
N SER A 339 -20.15 -27.30 -6.15
CA SER A 339 -20.01 -27.52 -4.70
C SER A 339 -18.55 -27.48 -4.27
N VAL A 340 -18.18 -26.45 -3.51
CA VAL A 340 -16.91 -26.33 -2.78
C VAL A 340 -17.05 -27.07 -1.46
N VAL A 341 -16.06 -27.91 -1.13
CA VAL A 341 -16.08 -28.78 0.05
C VAL A 341 -14.94 -28.48 1.00
N ASP A 342 -15.13 -28.82 2.27
CA ASP A 342 -14.05 -28.88 3.25
C ASP A 342 -13.22 -30.17 3.11
N ALA A 343 -12.12 -30.27 3.85
CA ALA A 343 -11.25 -31.46 3.87
C ALA A 343 -11.93 -32.75 4.35
N SER A 344 -13.13 -32.69 4.96
CA SER A 344 -13.93 -33.87 5.30
C SER A 344 -14.88 -34.30 4.17
N GLY A 345 -14.91 -33.57 3.06
CA GLY A 345 -15.81 -33.79 1.93
C GLY A 345 -17.21 -33.22 2.14
N ARG A 346 -17.43 -32.40 3.17
CA ARG A 346 -18.72 -31.76 3.42
C ARG A 346 -18.81 -30.48 2.59
N GLU A 347 -19.97 -30.26 1.96
CA GLU A 347 -20.26 -29.02 1.24
C GLU A 347 -20.16 -27.81 2.18
N TYR A 348 -19.32 -26.85 1.78
CA TYR A 348 -19.12 -25.58 2.44
C TYR A 348 -19.94 -24.47 1.77
N VAL A 349 -19.88 -24.39 0.44
CA VAL A 349 -20.69 -23.47 -0.38
C VAL A 349 -20.93 -24.08 -1.76
N ASN A 350 -22.08 -23.81 -2.36
CA ASN A 350 -22.39 -24.24 -3.72
C ASN A 350 -22.49 -23.04 -4.65
N LEU A 351 -21.50 -22.91 -5.53
CA LEU A 351 -21.35 -21.76 -6.42
C LEU A 351 -22.39 -21.72 -7.54
N ASP A 352 -23.09 -22.82 -7.83
CA ASP A 352 -24.14 -22.85 -8.85
C ASP A 352 -25.39 -22.07 -8.43
N VAL A 353 -25.51 -21.73 -7.14
CA VAL A 353 -26.64 -21.00 -6.56
C VAL A 353 -26.22 -19.74 -5.79
N THR A 354 -24.94 -19.35 -5.87
CA THR A 354 -24.41 -18.10 -5.31
C THR A 354 -23.85 -17.20 -6.40
N ASP A 355 -23.10 -16.18 -6.01
CA ASP A 355 -22.45 -15.15 -6.83
C ASP A 355 -21.06 -15.56 -7.36
N GLY A 356 -20.65 -16.82 -7.20
CA GLY A 356 -19.41 -17.34 -7.77
C GLY A 356 -18.14 -17.05 -6.96
N VAL A 357 -18.28 -16.52 -5.74
CA VAL A 357 -17.17 -16.34 -4.79
C VAL A 357 -17.34 -17.21 -3.55
N ILE A 358 -16.22 -17.54 -2.91
CA ILE A 358 -16.16 -18.45 -1.76
C ILE A 358 -15.96 -17.62 -0.48
N PRO A 359 -16.82 -17.74 0.54
CA PRO A 359 -16.58 -17.06 1.81
C PRO A 359 -15.28 -17.52 2.47
N VAL A 360 -14.53 -16.60 3.09
CA VAL A 360 -13.38 -16.95 3.93
C VAL A 360 -13.91 -17.62 5.20
N PRO A 361 -13.45 -18.84 5.56
CA PRO A 361 -13.94 -19.53 6.76
C PRO A 361 -13.69 -18.76 8.05
N THR A 362 -14.69 -18.74 8.95
CA THR A 362 -14.55 -18.18 10.31
C THR A 362 -13.68 -19.04 11.22
N ASP A 363 -13.63 -20.35 10.96
CA ASP A 363 -12.75 -21.29 11.65
C ASP A 363 -11.41 -21.35 10.91
N SER A 364 -10.34 -20.89 11.54
CA SER A 364 -9.00 -20.89 10.95
C SER A 364 -8.40 -22.29 10.75
N ALA A 365 -8.98 -23.32 11.37
CA ALA A 365 -8.59 -24.71 11.15
C ALA A 365 -9.29 -25.32 9.93
N MET A 366 -10.35 -24.69 9.41
CA MET A 366 -11.09 -25.20 8.27
C MET A 366 -10.23 -25.11 7.01
N GLN A 367 -10.08 -26.25 6.35
CA GLN A 367 -9.42 -26.38 5.07
C GLN A 367 -10.48 -26.44 3.96
N ILE A 368 -10.36 -25.56 2.98
CA ILE A 368 -11.18 -25.55 1.77
C ILE A 368 -10.41 -26.27 0.67
N VAL A 369 -11.03 -27.30 0.08
CA VAL A 369 -10.45 -28.06 -1.01
C VAL A 369 -10.56 -27.27 -2.31
N LEU A 370 -9.47 -27.20 -3.07
CA LEU A 370 -9.43 -26.56 -4.39
C LEU A 370 -9.65 -27.61 -5.49
N GLU A 371 -8.60 -28.36 -5.82
CA GLU A 371 -8.57 -29.45 -6.79
C GLU A 371 -7.34 -30.34 -6.52
N ASP A 372 -7.27 -31.52 -7.14
CA ASP A 372 -6.06 -32.35 -7.23
C ASP A 372 -5.33 -32.61 -5.90
N GLY A 373 -6.10 -32.79 -4.82
CA GLY A 373 -5.55 -33.06 -3.49
C GLY A 373 -4.99 -31.84 -2.77
N ILE A 374 -5.24 -30.62 -3.24
CA ILE A 374 -4.80 -29.37 -2.61
C ILE A 374 -5.94 -28.77 -1.77
N ALA A 375 -5.60 -28.30 -0.58
CA ALA A 375 -6.46 -27.48 0.25
C ALA A 375 -5.75 -26.21 0.75
N VAL A 376 -6.55 -25.20 1.10
CA VAL A 376 -6.07 -23.96 1.71
C VAL A 376 -6.83 -23.66 3.00
N SER A 377 -6.18 -22.99 3.93
CA SER A 377 -6.82 -22.44 5.12
C SER A 377 -6.41 -20.99 5.34
N PHE A 378 -7.30 -20.24 5.99
CA PHE A 378 -7.10 -18.82 6.26
C PHE A 378 -6.91 -18.59 7.75
N SER A 379 -6.05 -17.65 8.11
CA SER A 379 -5.85 -17.26 9.49
C SER A 379 -5.54 -15.77 9.62
N GLY A 380 -5.63 -15.28 10.86
CA GLY A 380 -5.16 -13.94 11.20
C GLY A 380 -3.66 -13.95 11.50
N GLY A 381 -2.96 -12.96 10.97
CA GLY A 381 -1.62 -12.61 11.41
C GLY A 381 -1.66 -11.92 12.76
N ALA A 382 -0.59 -12.06 13.54
CA ALA A 382 -0.40 -11.23 14.73
C ALA A 382 -0.46 -9.74 14.32
N PRO A 383 -1.09 -8.85 15.12
CA PRO A 383 -1.09 -7.43 14.83
C PRO A 383 0.35 -6.95 14.66
N HIS A 384 0.65 -6.34 13.51
CA HIS A 384 1.95 -5.68 13.36
C HIS A 384 1.98 -4.54 14.39
N PRO A 385 3.08 -4.37 15.16
CA PRO A 385 3.19 -3.20 16.02
C PRO A 385 2.98 -1.94 15.16
N PRO A 386 2.32 -0.89 15.69
CA PRO A 386 2.15 0.34 14.93
C PRO A 386 3.50 0.79 14.43
N ARG A 387 3.56 1.22 13.16
CA ARG A 387 4.79 1.75 12.55
C ARG A 387 5.40 2.74 13.53
N ARG A 388 6.52 2.36 14.16
CA ARG A 388 7.36 3.30 14.89
C ARG A 388 8.07 4.12 13.83
N VAL A 389 7.40 5.14 13.31
CA VAL A 389 8.12 6.30 12.79
C VAL A 389 9.01 6.74 13.93
N GLY A 390 10.28 7.03 13.65
CA GLY A 390 11.24 7.54 14.63
C GLY A 390 10.83 8.92 15.15
N GLY A 391 9.66 9.04 15.78
CA GLY A 391 9.36 10.09 16.73
C GLY A 391 10.35 9.93 17.86
N ARG A 392 11.07 11.02 18.15
CA ARG A 392 11.99 11.13 19.29
C ARG A 392 11.39 10.44 20.53
N PRO A 393 12.19 9.72 21.33
CA PRO A 393 11.68 8.94 22.45
C PRO A 393 10.80 9.84 23.33
N ARG A 394 9.52 9.48 23.44
CA ARG A 394 8.62 10.06 24.44
C ARG A 394 9.07 9.55 25.81
N THR A 395 9.96 10.30 26.46
CA THR A 395 10.23 10.12 27.89
C THR A 395 8.95 10.47 28.62
N ARG A 396 8.25 9.45 29.10
CA ARG A 396 7.08 9.59 29.95
C ARG A 396 7.57 9.99 31.34
N VAL A 397 7.68 11.29 31.60
CA VAL A 397 7.85 11.78 32.97
C VAL A 397 6.49 11.63 33.66
N VAL A 398 6.37 10.62 34.51
CA VAL A 398 5.26 10.52 35.46
C VAL A 398 5.56 11.55 36.55
N ALA A 399 4.80 12.64 36.59
CA ALA A 399 4.81 13.53 37.74
C ALA A 399 4.00 12.84 38.84
N GLU A 400 4.67 12.31 39.87
CA GLU A 400 4.03 12.08 41.16
C GLU A 400 3.93 13.44 41.88
N GLU A 401 2.71 13.81 42.28
CA GLU A 401 2.46 14.92 43.19
C GLU A 401 2.98 14.52 44.58
N GLU A 402 4.14 15.02 44.99
CA GLU A 402 4.48 15.11 46.40
C GLU A 402 4.70 16.57 46.82
N LEU A 403 3.87 16.97 47.80
CA LEU A 403 3.99 18.16 48.61
C LEU A 403 5.41 18.25 49.19
N VAL A 404 6.14 19.33 48.92
CA VAL A 404 7.36 19.67 49.67
C VAL A 404 7.05 20.84 50.60
N THR A 405 6.89 20.53 51.89
CA THR A 405 7.02 21.50 52.99
C THR A 405 8.49 21.74 53.30
N PHE A 406 8.86 23.00 53.43
CA PHE A 406 10.21 23.46 53.80
C PHE A 406 10.56 23.11 55.25
N PHE A 407 11.78 22.61 55.48
CA PHE A 407 12.48 22.76 56.75
C PHE A 407 13.94 23.18 56.51
N GLU A 408 14.40 24.09 57.38
CA GLU A 408 15.76 24.63 57.43
C GLU A 408 16.77 23.59 57.93
N GLY A 409 17.95 23.55 57.29
CA GLY A 409 19.21 23.14 57.94
C GLY A 409 19.87 21.86 57.44
N GLY A 410 21.12 21.98 56.99
CA GLY A 410 22.13 20.91 57.04
C GLY A 410 22.43 20.19 55.73
N VAL A 411 23.72 20.13 55.38
CA VAL A 411 24.28 19.40 54.23
C VAL A 411 24.75 18.03 54.74
N GLU A 412 24.27 16.93 54.14
CA GLU A 412 24.98 15.64 54.14
C GLU A 412 24.80 14.93 52.79
N ALA A 413 25.89 14.35 52.30
CA ALA A 413 25.93 13.48 51.13
C ALA A 413 25.44 12.08 51.51
N LEU A 414 24.67 11.43 50.63
CA LEU A 414 24.37 10.00 50.77
C LEU A 414 24.58 9.27 49.43
N ASP A 415 25.37 8.21 49.51
CA ASP A 415 25.72 7.29 48.44
C ASP A 415 24.49 6.55 47.88
N VAL A 416 24.53 6.27 46.56
CA VAL A 416 23.53 5.48 45.84
C VAL A 416 23.94 4.01 45.86
N GLU A 417 23.19 3.17 46.57
CA GLU A 417 23.29 1.71 46.47
C GLU A 417 22.15 1.16 45.59
N VAL A 418 22.52 0.41 44.55
CA VAL A 418 21.60 -0.27 43.63
C VAL A 418 21.18 -1.59 44.25
N LEU A 419 19.88 -1.78 44.50
CA LEU A 419 19.31 -3.07 44.90
C LEU A 419 18.32 -3.59 43.86
N GLU A 420 18.59 -4.81 43.41
CA GLU A 420 17.85 -5.59 42.43
C GLU A 420 16.42 -5.90 42.88
N THR A 421 15.50 -5.91 41.90
CA THR A 421 14.07 -6.17 42.09
C THR A 421 13.75 -7.65 42.24
N SER A 422 12.88 -7.98 43.21
CA SER A 422 12.06 -9.20 43.19
C SER A 422 10.62 -8.90 43.66
N PRO A 423 9.61 -9.71 43.24
CA PRO A 423 8.25 -9.23 43.04
C PRO A 423 7.29 -9.59 44.17
N HIS A 424 6.35 -8.69 44.50
CA HIS A 424 5.13 -9.05 45.23
C HIS A 424 3.88 -8.30 44.72
N PRO A 425 2.68 -8.90 44.92
CA PRO A 425 1.58 -8.84 43.97
C PRO A 425 0.51 -7.80 44.32
N GLY A 426 -0.28 -7.43 43.30
CA GLY A 426 -1.65 -6.97 43.50
C GLY A 426 -1.91 -5.47 43.29
N ARG A 427 -2.08 -5.07 42.03
CA ARG A 427 -2.97 -3.97 41.65
C ARG A 427 -3.75 -4.37 40.39
N PRO A 428 -5.09 -4.19 40.34
CA PRO A 428 -5.87 -4.56 39.17
C PRO A 428 -5.53 -3.59 38.04
N THR A 429 -4.82 -4.09 37.03
CA THR A 429 -4.65 -3.38 35.78
C THR A 429 -6.03 -3.24 35.13
N ARG A 430 -6.49 -2.00 34.96
CA ARG A 430 -7.51 -1.70 33.95
C ARG A 430 -6.93 -2.17 32.62
N ARG A 431 -7.36 -3.36 32.17
CA ARG A 431 -7.20 -3.78 30.78
C ARG A 431 -7.83 -2.67 29.94
N ARG A 432 -7.00 -1.83 29.33
CA ARG A 432 -7.41 -1.20 28.08
C ARG A 432 -7.84 -2.37 27.21
N HIS A 433 -9.10 -2.39 26.81
CA HIS A 433 -9.51 -3.19 25.68
C HIS A 433 -8.60 -2.74 24.52
N GLN A 434 -7.52 -3.48 24.29
CA GLN A 434 -7.00 -3.63 22.95
C GLN A 434 -8.20 -4.13 22.18
N ALA A 435 -8.77 -3.28 21.32
CA ALA A 435 -9.67 -3.76 20.31
C ALA A 435 -8.94 -4.92 19.66
N SER A 436 -9.51 -6.12 19.75
CA SER A 436 -9.10 -7.21 18.89
C SER A 436 -9.27 -6.65 17.49
N HIS A 437 -8.17 -6.27 16.84
CA HIS A 437 -8.21 -5.95 15.43
C HIS A 437 -8.77 -7.20 14.78
N ALA A 438 -9.98 -7.11 14.25
CA ALA A 438 -10.58 -8.19 13.49
C ALA A 438 -9.59 -8.56 12.38
N GLN A 439 -9.59 -9.83 11.97
CA GLN A 439 -8.82 -10.27 10.83
C GLN A 439 -9.35 -9.52 9.60
N ASP A 440 -8.75 -8.40 9.22
CA ASP A 440 -9.18 -7.64 8.07
C ASP A 440 -8.52 -8.24 6.82
N TYR A 441 -9.32 -8.96 6.05
CA TYR A 441 -9.00 -9.39 4.69
C TYR A 441 -9.38 -8.24 3.74
N ARG A 442 -8.48 -7.87 2.83
CA ARG A 442 -8.67 -6.74 1.91
C ARG A 442 -8.86 -7.25 0.49
N SER A 443 -9.79 -6.62 -0.23
CA SER A 443 -9.99 -6.88 -1.66
C SER A 443 -8.68 -6.73 -2.44
N GLY A 444 -8.43 -7.67 -3.36
CA GLY A 444 -7.24 -7.69 -4.21
C GLY A 444 -5.96 -8.20 -3.54
N ASP A 445 -5.95 -8.45 -2.24
CA ASP A 445 -4.88 -9.23 -1.61
C ASP A 445 -4.91 -10.66 -2.16
N TYR A 446 -3.73 -11.23 -2.42
CA TYR A 446 -3.64 -12.57 -2.99
C TYR A 446 -2.40 -13.33 -2.53
N TRP A 447 -2.45 -14.64 -2.70
CA TRP A 447 -1.35 -15.58 -2.52
C TRP A 447 -1.12 -16.36 -3.80
N THR A 448 0.11 -16.81 -3.99
CA THR A 448 0.46 -17.71 -5.10
C THR A 448 1.34 -18.84 -4.59
N PHE A 449 1.14 -20.05 -5.11
CA PHE A 449 2.00 -21.19 -4.81
C PHE A 449 2.01 -22.17 -5.98
N ALA A 450 3.15 -22.81 -6.24
CA ALA A 450 3.31 -23.74 -7.35
C ALA A 450 2.97 -25.19 -6.96
N ALA A 451 2.45 -25.95 -7.92
CA ALA A 451 2.35 -27.40 -7.85
C ALA A 451 2.96 -28.04 -9.11
N ARG A 452 3.47 -29.26 -8.99
CA ARG A 452 4.19 -29.95 -10.07
C ARG A 452 3.67 -31.36 -10.24
N SER A 453 3.58 -31.79 -11.49
CA SER A 453 3.03 -33.09 -11.89
C SER A 453 3.82 -34.31 -11.36
N ASP A 454 4.97 -34.09 -10.71
CA ASP A 454 5.71 -35.12 -9.97
C ASP A 454 5.21 -35.32 -8.53
N GLY A 455 4.17 -34.58 -8.13
CA GLY A 455 3.53 -34.66 -6.82
C GLY A 455 4.01 -33.63 -5.81
N TRP A 456 4.89 -32.71 -6.22
CA TRP A 456 5.39 -31.63 -5.35
C TRP A 456 4.39 -30.46 -5.25
N LEU A 457 4.26 -29.93 -4.04
CA LEU A 457 3.46 -28.75 -3.69
C LEU A 457 4.32 -27.75 -2.93
N GLU A 458 4.26 -26.48 -3.32
CA GLU A 458 4.77 -25.37 -2.53
C GLU A 458 3.83 -25.12 -1.34
N VAL A 459 4.34 -25.42 -0.13
CA VAL A 459 3.61 -25.25 1.12
C VAL A 459 3.79 -23.82 1.61
N LEU A 460 2.67 -23.11 1.76
CA LEU A 460 2.58 -21.86 2.48
C LEU A 460 2.19 -22.18 3.92
N ASP A 461 2.90 -21.59 4.88
CA ASP A 461 2.60 -21.69 6.31
C ASP A 461 2.27 -20.31 6.86
N ALA A 462 0.98 -20.04 7.06
CA ALA A 462 0.44 -18.78 7.53
C ALA A 462 1.13 -17.57 6.84
N ALA A 463 1.25 -17.65 5.51
CA ALA A 463 2.01 -16.68 4.71
C ALA A 463 1.22 -15.37 4.57
N PRO A 464 1.88 -14.19 4.61
CA PRO A 464 1.23 -12.92 4.29
C PRO A 464 0.89 -12.85 2.79
N PRO A 465 -0.07 -12.01 2.37
CA PRO A 465 -0.41 -11.85 0.97
C PRO A 465 0.77 -11.27 0.18
N ARG A 466 0.95 -11.77 -1.04
CA ARG A 466 1.78 -11.19 -2.11
C ARG A 466 1.06 -10.06 -2.86
N GLY A 467 -0.09 -9.62 -2.35
CA GLY A 467 -0.99 -8.59 -2.88
C GLY A 467 -0.34 -7.27 -3.27
N VAL A 468 -1.13 -6.36 -3.85
CA VAL A 468 -0.65 -5.01 -4.17
C VAL A 468 -0.43 -4.22 -2.88
N TRP A 469 0.83 -4.07 -2.47
CA TRP A 469 1.18 -3.27 -1.30
C TRP A 469 1.05 -1.78 -1.65
N ARG A 470 0.15 -1.10 -0.93
CA ARG A 470 -0.07 0.34 -1.03
C ARG A 470 0.74 1.05 0.06
N HIS A 471 1.47 2.08 -0.36
CA HIS A 471 2.39 2.88 0.45
C HIS A 471 1.88 4.29 0.57
N TYR A 472 1.97 4.89 1.76
CA TYR A 472 1.32 6.15 2.05
C TYR A 472 2.31 7.19 2.58
N CYS A 473 2.20 8.42 2.08
CA CYS A 473 2.92 9.57 2.60
C CYS A 473 1.99 10.76 2.81
N PRO A 474 1.96 11.38 4.00
CA PRO A 474 1.21 12.62 4.19
C PRO A 474 1.89 13.75 3.41
N LEU A 475 1.14 14.47 2.57
CA LEU A 475 1.66 15.58 1.76
C LEU A 475 1.33 16.93 2.37
N ALA A 476 0.09 17.11 2.83
CA ALA A 476 -0.36 18.36 3.43
C ALA A 476 -1.56 18.17 4.36
N ILE A 477 -1.71 19.06 5.33
CA ILE A 477 -3.01 19.35 5.95
C ILE A 477 -3.72 20.34 5.04
N VAL A 478 -4.96 20.08 4.68
CA VAL A 478 -5.81 21.00 3.90
C VAL A 478 -7.00 21.45 4.73
N ASN A 479 -7.43 22.70 4.55
CA ASN A 479 -8.70 23.21 5.03
C ASN A 479 -9.37 23.97 3.89
N PHE A 480 -10.43 23.39 3.34
CA PHE A 480 -11.10 23.91 2.15
C PHE A 480 -11.85 25.21 2.48
N PRO A 481 -11.86 26.19 1.55
CA PRO A 481 -11.38 26.08 0.16
C PRO A 481 -9.95 26.56 -0.12
N ASP A 482 -9.24 27.19 0.83
CA ASP A 482 -8.05 28.02 0.47
C ASP A 482 -6.78 27.78 1.30
N PHE A 483 -6.79 26.80 2.20
CA PHE A 483 -5.66 26.57 3.10
C PHE A 483 -5.01 25.22 2.88
N SER A 484 -3.68 25.22 2.77
CA SER A 484 -2.83 24.02 2.77
C SER A 484 -1.55 24.26 3.56
N LEU A 485 -1.22 23.36 4.50
CA LEU A 485 0.02 23.32 5.25
C LEU A 485 0.86 22.12 4.78
N ASP A 486 2.07 22.40 4.29
CA ASP A 486 2.99 21.41 3.73
C ASP A 486 3.56 20.48 4.82
N LEU A 487 3.43 19.16 4.63
CA LEU A 487 3.96 18.12 5.52
C LEU A 487 5.14 17.35 4.89
N ARG A 488 5.54 17.68 3.65
CA ARG A 488 6.55 16.94 2.92
C ARG A 488 7.92 17.04 3.58
N VAL A 489 8.61 15.91 3.70
CA VAL A 489 9.97 15.84 4.26
C VAL A 489 10.98 15.97 3.14
N MET A 490 11.73 17.08 3.13
CA MET A 490 12.78 17.32 2.14
C MET A 490 14.03 16.50 2.45
N TRP A 491 14.60 15.89 1.42
CA TRP A 491 15.84 15.12 1.46
C TRP A 491 16.88 15.65 0.46
N PRO A 492 18.16 15.79 0.83
CA PRO A 492 18.68 15.65 2.20
C PRO A 492 18.02 16.66 3.15
N PRO A 493 18.00 16.38 4.47
CA PRO A 493 17.60 17.38 5.44
C PRO A 493 18.46 18.63 5.25
N PRO A 494 17.97 19.83 5.61
CA PRO A 494 18.78 21.04 5.52
C PRO A 494 20.14 20.82 6.17
N GLU A 495 21.20 21.20 5.44
CA GLU A 495 22.54 21.13 5.99
C GLU A 495 22.56 21.87 7.32
N LEU A 496 22.91 21.16 8.39
CA LEU A 496 23.30 21.80 9.63
C LEU A 496 24.46 22.74 9.28
N THR A 497 24.19 24.03 9.35
CA THR A 497 25.18 25.06 9.08
C THR A 497 26.35 24.89 10.04
N ARG A 498 27.49 25.49 9.72
CA ARG A 498 28.65 25.49 10.64
C ARG A 498 28.30 26.06 12.03
N ALA A 499 27.27 26.91 12.12
CA ALA A 499 26.72 27.41 13.37
C ALA A 499 25.93 26.32 14.13
N ASP A 500 25.09 25.54 13.44
CA ASP A 500 24.31 24.45 14.06
C ASP A 500 25.20 23.33 14.62
N ARG A 501 26.39 23.12 14.04
CA ARG A 501 27.36 22.11 14.51
C ARG A 501 28.22 22.55 15.71
N ALA A 502 28.17 23.83 16.08
CA ALA A 502 29.04 24.41 17.10
C ALA A 502 28.28 24.95 18.34
N GLY A 503 26.98 24.67 18.49
CA GLY A 503 26.14 25.31 19.52
C GLY A 503 25.85 26.78 19.21
N GLY A 504 25.74 27.12 17.93
CA GLY A 504 25.51 28.47 17.43
C GLY A 504 24.10 28.99 17.71
N ALA A 505 24.00 30.31 17.85
CA ALA A 505 22.76 30.98 18.19
C ALA A 505 21.66 30.78 17.14
N ILE A 506 20.45 30.43 17.58
CA ILE A 506 19.26 30.48 16.72
C ILE A 506 18.92 31.95 16.47
N SER A 507 18.99 32.38 15.22
CA SER A 507 18.75 33.76 14.85
C SER A 507 17.30 33.97 14.38
N VAL A 508 16.64 35.01 14.90
CA VAL A 508 15.27 35.41 14.54
C VAL A 508 15.31 36.79 13.90
N THR A 509 14.73 36.95 12.71
CA THR A 509 14.59 38.25 12.05
C THR A 509 13.24 38.88 12.37
N ALA A 510 13.17 40.21 12.40
CA ALA A 510 11.92 40.93 12.67
C ALA A 510 10.84 40.58 11.63
N THR A 511 11.20 40.51 10.34
CA THR A 511 10.29 40.10 9.27
C THR A 511 9.74 38.70 9.52
N GLY A 512 10.62 37.71 9.73
CA GLY A 512 10.22 36.32 9.96
C GLY A 512 9.38 36.10 11.22
N HIS A 513 9.57 36.94 12.25
CA HIS A 513 8.71 36.89 13.43
C HIS A 513 7.34 37.48 13.15
N ASN A 514 7.30 38.63 12.48
CA ASN A 514 6.06 39.39 12.27
C ASN A 514 5.15 38.75 11.20
N ASP A 515 5.72 38.01 10.25
CA ASP A 515 4.98 37.25 9.25
C ASP A 515 4.70 35.78 9.67
N GLY A 516 5.20 35.38 10.85
CA GLY A 516 4.99 34.05 11.43
C GLY A 516 5.88 32.94 10.86
N THR A 517 6.78 33.24 9.91
CA THR A 517 7.67 32.26 9.26
C THR A 517 8.65 31.63 10.24
N PHE A 518 9.18 32.43 11.17
CA PHE A 518 10.00 31.95 12.28
C PHE A 518 9.95 32.92 13.46
N THR A 519 9.14 32.60 14.47
CA THR A 519 8.89 33.48 15.62
C THR A 519 9.91 33.32 16.74
N ILE A 520 9.99 34.33 17.62
CA ILE A 520 10.81 34.25 18.84
C ILE A 520 10.40 33.03 19.69
N GLN A 521 9.10 32.75 19.80
CA GLN A 521 8.62 31.58 20.55
C GLN A 521 9.10 30.27 19.91
N GLN A 522 9.04 30.15 18.59
CA GLN A 522 9.54 28.97 17.88
C GLN A 522 11.05 28.79 18.03
N ALA A 523 11.82 29.88 18.14
CA ALA A 523 13.23 29.82 18.45
C ALA A 523 13.51 29.36 19.88
N ILE A 524 12.74 29.86 20.86
CA ILE A 524 12.81 29.44 22.27
C ILE A 524 12.46 27.95 22.40
N ASP A 525 11.39 27.50 21.77
CA ASP A 525 10.94 26.10 21.83
C ASP A 525 11.98 25.12 21.27
N ARG A 526 12.79 25.56 20.30
CA ARG A 526 13.89 24.76 19.75
C ARG A 526 15.06 24.57 20.72
N VAL A 527 15.33 25.54 21.59
CA VAL A 527 16.41 25.44 22.60
C VAL A 527 15.90 25.04 23.99
N LYS A 528 14.57 24.98 24.18
CA LYS A 528 13.90 24.75 25.47
C LYS A 528 14.40 23.50 26.20
N GLY A 529 14.69 22.42 25.47
CA GLY A 529 15.12 21.13 26.04
C GLY A 529 16.63 20.87 26.09
N THR A 530 17.47 21.78 25.57
CA THR A 530 18.93 21.57 25.48
C THR A 530 19.76 22.74 25.99
N GLY A 531 19.09 23.84 26.36
CA GLY A 531 19.72 25.13 26.55
C GLY A 531 20.20 25.72 25.22
N GLY A 532 20.52 27.00 25.20
CA GLY A 532 21.04 27.62 23.99
C GLY A 532 20.94 29.13 23.94
N HIS A 533 21.33 29.67 22.79
CA HIS A 533 21.39 31.10 22.53
C HIS A 533 20.39 31.48 21.44
N VAL A 534 19.53 32.45 21.70
CA VAL A 534 18.61 33.04 20.72
C VAL A 534 19.08 34.46 20.42
N SER A 535 19.44 34.71 19.16
CA SER A 535 19.87 36.03 18.69
C SER A 535 18.74 36.70 17.93
N LEU A 536 18.39 37.92 18.31
CA LEU A 536 17.43 38.76 17.59
C LEU A 536 18.19 39.63 16.59
N GLY A 537 17.79 39.59 15.33
CA GLY A 537 18.28 40.54 14.32
C GLY A 537 17.73 41.94 14.57
N PRO A 538 18.31 42.99 13.96
CA PRO A 538 17.83 44.36 14.13
C PRO A 538 16.39 44.50 13.60
N GLY A 539 15.52 45.17 14.37
CA GLY A 539 14.16 45.49 13.95
C GLY A 539 13.14 45.49 15.08
N LEU A 540 11.86 45.69 14.72
CA LEU A 540 10.72 45.66 15.63
C LEU A 540 10.02 44.29 15.57
N PHE A 541 9.85 43.66 16.73
CA PHE A 541 9.21 42.35 16.89
C PHE A 541 7.86 42.51 17.59
N TRP A 542 6.76 42.17 16.92
CA TRP A 542 5.41 42.30 17.46
C TRP A 542 4.97 41.03 18.17
N LEU A 543 5.02 41.03 19.50
CA LEU A 543 4.52 39.93 20.31
C LEU A 543 2.99 39.97 20.39
N ALA A 544 2.33 39.03 19.71
CA ALA A 544 0.87 38.83 19.82
C ALA A 544 0.47 38.23 21.18
N GLU A 545 1.37 37.44 21.79
CA GLU A 545 1.20 36.79 23.09
C GLU A 545 2.53 36.86 23.88
N PRO A 546 2.51 36.75 25.23
CA PRO A 546 3.73 36.67 26.03
C PRO A 546 4.60 35.46 25.64
N LEU A 547 5.93 35.62 25.66
CA LEU A 547 6.86 34.52 25.40
C LEU A 547 6.86 33.51 26.56
N ASP A 548 6.63 32.24 26.27
CA ASP A 548 6.72 31.15 27.24
C ASP A 548 8.16 30.63 27.36
N VAL A 549 8.81 31.03 28.46
CA VAL A 549 10.14 30.56 28.88
C VAL A 549 10.09 29.61 30.07
N THR A 550 8.93 29.03 30.38
CA THR A 550 8.81 28.09 31.50
C THR A 550 9.42 26.73 31.15
N ARG A 551 10.01 26.04 32.14
CA ARG A 551 10.65 24.71 31.96
C ARG A 551 11.72 24.67 30.87
N THR A 552 12.41 25.78 30.64
CA THR A 552 13.57 25.82 29.74
C THR A 552 14.83 25.48 30.53
N GLU A 553 15.80 24.81 29.89
CA GLU A 553 17.18 24.86 30.38
C GLU A 553 17.77 26.28 30.23
N SER A 554 19.08 26.50 30.46
CA SER A 554 19.69 27.82 30.37
C SER A 554 19.53 28.44 28.95
N ILE A 555 18.69 29.47 28.84
CA ILE A 555 18.50 30.25 27.61
C ILE A 555 19.13 31.63 27.78
N ARG A 556 19.93 32.01 26.80
CA ARG A 556 20.41 33.38 26.65
C ARG A 556 19.71 34.01 25.43
N LEU A 557 19.04 35.13 25.64
CA LEU A 557 18.49 35.97 24.58
C LEU A 557 19.37 37.21 24.42
N THR A 558 19.83 37.48 23.21
CA THR A 558 20.57 38.72 22.86
C THR A 558 19.93 39.35 21.65
N GLY A 559 19.78 40.67 21.63
CA GLY A 559 19.22 41.43 20.51
C GLY A 559 19.88 42.78 20.37
#